data_AF-A0A927ZJM4-F1
#
_entry.id   AF-A0A927ZJM4-F1
#
_cell.length_a   1.000
_cell.length_b   1.000
_cell.length_c   1.000
_cell.angle_alpha   90.00
_cell.angle_beta   90.00
_cell.angle_gamma   90.00
#
_symmetry.space_group_name_H-M   'P 1'
#
loop_
_entity.id
_entity.type
_entity.pdbx_description
1 polymer ?
#
loop_
_entity_poly.entity_id
_entity_poly.type
_entity_poly.pdbx_seq_one_letter_code
_entity_poly.pdbx_strand_id
1 'polypeptide(L)'
;MKRLIRILITFMLALILTGCNKFNIEVKKPNNDSILKGQWQVKNYVGITEEEVFNCNLLDSKVSFSNEEVFMFDKAYKNITYKAKLVYGEQYIYNTIGFIPDYLKDTKEVEVVTISSKNTYLKEVIVIDKGILVIQDDVLLYLEKIDDKPMENINEKTGADETADSEKISNGVLIGIKDKTDEGFTYKTLWIAYDGKKIYSKEVPFLLLPRKNGFFKVSIHREYIENNYKDNIEFVFLSGNPSEKQADLKVSKEPNINASKEINFIGN
;
A
#
# COMPACT_ATOMS: atom_id res chain seq x y z
N MET A 1 -40.33 67.82 -13.49
CA MET A 1 -39.78 66.55 -14.07
C MET A 1 -38.25 66.53 -14.14
N LYS A 2 -37.57 67.50 -14.79
CA LYS A 2 -36.10 67.50 -14.94
C LYS A 2 -35.31 67.48 -13.61
N ARG A 3 -35.81 68.10 -12.54
CA ARG A 3 -35.20 68.05 -11.19
C ARG A 3 -35.32 66.69 -10.50
N LEU A 4 -36.47 66.02 -10.64
CA LEU A 4 -36.70 64.68 -10.10
C LEU A 4 -35.85 63.63 -10.82
N ILE A 5 -35.70 63.75 -12.14
CA ILE A 5 -34.82 62.87 -12.92
C ILE A 5 -33.35 63.01 -12.49
N ARG A 6 -32.88 64.24 -12.20
CA ARG A 6 -31.52 64.45 -11.68
C ARG A 6 -31.31 63.79 -10.32
N ILE A 7 -32.28 63.92 -9.41
CA ILE A 7 -32.20 63.29 -8.08
C ILE A 7 -32.16 61.76 -8.20
N LEU A 8 -32.98 61.19 -9.09
CA LEU A 8 -33.01 59.74 -9.33
C LEU A 8 -31.67 59.23 -9.87
N ILE A 9 -31.06 59.95 -10.81
CA ILE A 9 -29.75 59.60 -11.38
C ILE A 9 -28.65 59.69 -10.32
N THR A 10 -28.66 60.73 -9.48
CA THR A 10 -27.69 60.87 -8.39
C THR A 10 -27.83 59.76 -7.35
N PHE A 11 -29.07 59.38 -7.01
CA PHE A 11 -29.34 58.27 -6.09
C PHE A 11 -28.87 56.93 -6.67
N MET A 12 -29.12 56.70 -7.97
CA MET A 12 -28.67 55.50 -8.65
C MET A 12 -27.14 55.43 -8.69
N LEU A 13 -26.44 56.55 -8.95
CA LEU A 13 -24.97 56.62 -8.89
C LEU A 13 -24.42 56.33 -7.48
N ALA A 14 -25.09 56.82 -6.43
CA ALA A 14 -24.67 56.60 -5.06
C ALA A 14 -24.76 55.11 -4.66
N LEU A 15 -25.75 54.37 -5.17
CA LEU A 15 -25.89 52.93 -4.92
C LEU A 15 -24.73 52.12 -5.52
N ILE A 16 -24.23 52.50 -6.70
CA ILE A 16 -23.11 51.79 -7.37
C ILE A 16 -21.80 51.94 -6.58
N LEU A 17 -21.66 53.01 -5.78
CA LEU A 17 -20.47 53.28 -4.97
C LEU A 17 -20.42 52.47 -3.67
N THR A 18 -21.50 51.76 -3.29
CA THR A 18 -21.56 50.95 -2.05
C THR A 18 -21.17 49.48 -2.23
N GLY A 19 -20.80 49.07 -3.46
CA GLY A 19 -20.57 47.66 -3.81
C GLY A 19 -19.25 47.04 -3.34
N CYS A 20 -18.32 47.80 -2.76
CA CYS A 20 -17.03 47.30 -2.29
C CYS A 20 -17.00 47.16 -0.75
N ASN A 21 -17.86 46.33 -0.18
CA ASN A 21 -17.58 45.76 1.13
C ASN A 21 -16.69 44.53 0.92
N LYS A 22 -15.47 44.58 1.48
CA LYS A 22 -14.59 43.42 1.56
C LYS A 22 -15.30 42.36 2.39
N PHE A 23 -15.88 41.36 1.73
CA PHE A 23 -16.30 40.13 2.38
C PHE A 23 -15.05 39.45 2.93
N ASN A 24 -14.73 39.71 4.21
CA ASN A 24 -13.72 38.96 4.94
C ASN A 24 -14.32 37.60 5.29
N ILE A 25 -14.28 36.69 4.31
CA ILE A 25 -14.46 35.27 4.59
C ILE A 25 -13.11 34.80 5.16
N GLU A 26 -13.02 34.69 6.47
CA GLU A 26 -11.93 33.94 7.10
C GLU A 26 -12.09 32.47 6.73
N VAL A 27 -11.44 32.06 5.65
CA VAL A 27 -11.27 30.64 5.34
C VAL A 27 -10.31 30.08 6.38
N LYS A 28 -10.85 29.42 7.40
CA LYS A 28 -10.03 28.64 8.33
C LYS A 28 -9.20 27.66 7.49
N LYS A 29 -7.88 27.73 7.64
CA LYS A 29 -6.96 26.78 7.00
C LYS A 29 -7.42 25.36 7.37
N PRO A 30 -7.55 24.45 6.40
CA PRO A 30 -7.90 23.07 6.69
C PRO A 30 -6.91 22.49 7.72
N ASN A 31 -7.43 21.69 8.65
CA ASN A 31 -6.58 20.99 9.60
C ASN A 31 -5.75 19.97 8.82
N ASN A 32 -4.43 20.12 8.85
CA ASN A 32 -3.50 19.25 8.13
C ASN A 32 -3.03 18.04 8.97
N ASP A 33 -3.61 17.84 10.15
CA ASP A 33 -3.29 16.70 10.99
C ASP A 33 -3.72 15.39 10.31
N SER A 34 -2.83 14.40 10.32
CA SER A 34 -3.15 13.04 9.87
C SER A 34 -4.26 12.43 10.72
N ILE A 35 -5.16 11.65 10.11
CA ILE A 35 -6.18 10.85 10.83
C ILE A 35 -5.55 9.88 11.84
N LEU A 36 -4.27 9.52 11.63
CA LEU A 36 -3.52 8.65 12.54
C LEU A 36 -2.98 9.38 13.77
N LYS A 37 -3.05 10.71 13.84
CA LYS A 37 -2.41 11.50 14.90
C LYS A 37 -2.83 11.03 16.30
N GLY A 38 -1.83 10.81 17.16
CA GLY A 38 -2.01 10.36 18.53
C GLY A 38 -1.21 9.09 18.85
N GLN A 39 -1.54 8.49 20.00
CA GLN A 39 -0.95 7.25 20.48
C GLN A 39 -1.94 6.10 20.33
N TRP A 40 -1.40 4.95 19.92
CA TRP A 40 -2.12 3.73 19.65
C TRP A 40 -1.44 2.58 20.38
N GLN A 41 -2.22 1.63 20.87
CA GLN A 41 -1.71 0.46 21.55
C GLN A 41 -2.19 -0.80 20.85
N VAL A 42 -1.28 -1.77 20.65
CA VAL A 42 -1.64 -3.09 20.15
C VAL A 42 -2.52 -3.80 21.17
N LYS A 43 -3.76 -4.10 20.77
CA LYS A 43 -4.75 -4.80 21.62
C LYS A 43 -4.96 -6.24 21.22
N ASN A 44 -4.79 -6.53 19.94
CA ASN A 44 -4.99 -7.87 19.41
C ASN A 44 -4.10 -8.10 18.19
N TYR A 45 -3.90 -9.36 17.83
CA TYR A 45 -3.11 -9.73 16.68
C TYR A 45 -3.64 -11.03 16.06
N VAL A 46 -3.42 -11.18 14.76
CA VAL A 46 -3.72 -12.40 14.01
C VAL A 46 -2.49 -12.72 13.18
N GLY A 47 -1.95 -13.93 13.34
CA GLY A 47 -0.92 -14.45 12.45
C GLY A 47 -1.49 -14.60 11.04
N ILE A 48 -0.80 -14.09 10.04
CA ILE A 48 -1.19 -14.26 8.64
C ILE A 48 -0.74 -15.64 8.13
N THR A 49 0.16 -16.31 8.87
CA THR A 49 0.65 -17.67 8.60
C THR A 49 0.16 -18.72 9.60
N GLU A 50 0.12 -19.99 9.16
CA GLU A 50 -0.41 -21.14 9.93
C GLU A 50 0.53 -21.68 11.03
N GLU A 51 1.52 -20.93 11.50
CA GLU A 51 2.31 -21.40 12.63
C GLU A 51 1.43 -21.42 13.90
N GLU A 52 1.13 -22.64 14.37
CA GLU A 52 0.13 -22.94 15.41
C GLU A 52 0.35 -22.26 16.77
N VAL A 53 1.46 -21.55 16.97
CA VAL A 53 1.73 -20.74 18.17
C VAL A 53 2.49 -19.47 17.80
N PHE A 54 1.78 -18.44 17.33
CA PHE A 54 2.37 -17.11 17.18
C PHE A 54 2.38 -16.40 18.53
N ASN A 55 3.54 -16.33 19.20
CA ASN A 55 3.70 -15.45 20.36
C ASN A 55 4.14 -14.07 19.88
N CYS A 56 3.18 -13.16 19.74
CA CYS A 56 3.48 -11.80 19.32
C CYS A 56 4.02 -10.99 20.51
N ASN A 57 5.34 -10.78 20.54
CA ASN A 57 6.01 -9.92 21.51
C ASN A 57 5.59 -8.43 21.42
N LEU A 58 4.74 -8.08 20.46
CA LEU A 58 4.26 -6.71 20.23
C LEU A 58 2.93 -6.40 20.94
N LEU A 59 2.35 -7.36 21.66
CA LEU A 59 1.15 -7.08 22.46
C LEU A 59 1.43 -5.96 23.48
N ASP A 60 0.49 -5.04 23.64
CA ASP A 60 0.60 -3.84 24.47
C ASP A 60 1.68 -2.82 24.03
N SER A 61 2.45 -3.09 22.96
CA SER A 61 3.37 -2.12 22.38
C SER A 61 2.63 -0.86 21.93
N LYS A 62 3.29 0.28 22.08
CA LYS A 62 2.76 1.59 21.72
C LYS A 62 3.34 2.07 20.41
N VAL A 63 2.48 2.68 19.62
CA VAL A 63 2.80 3.36 18.37
C VAL A 63 2.31 4.81 18.51
N SER A 64 3.09 5.77 18.02
CA SER A 64 2.74 7.19 18.08
C SER A 64 2.94 7.82 16.72
N PHE A 65 1.92 8.51 16.22
CA PHE A 65 1.96 9.24 14.95
C PHE A 65 1.83 10.74 15.21
N SER A 66 2.79 11.52 14.73
CA SER A 66 2.74 12.98 14.67
C SER A 66 2.90 13.45 13.22
N ASN A 67 2.78 14.76 12.97
CA ASN A 67 2.97 15.29 11.61
C ASN A 67 4.42 15.20 11.12
N GLU A 68 5.39 15.12 12.03
CA GLU A 68 6.82 15.18 11.70
C GLU A 68 7.54 13.86 11.99
N GLU A 69 7.02 13.07 12.93
CA GLU A 69 7.66 11.87 13.47
C GLU A 69 6.66 10.72 13.68
N VAL A 70 7.14 9.50 13.49
CA VAL A 70 6.42 8.27 13.83
C VAL A 70 7.31 7.41 14.71
N PHE A 71 6.79 7.00 15.85
CA PHE A 71 7.40 5.96 16.68
C PHE A 71 6.58 4.68 16.53
N MET A 72 7.20 3.61 16.06
CA MET A 72 6.53 2.36 15.76
C MET A 72 7.48 1.20 15.98
N PHE A 73 7.08 0.24 16.84
CA PHE A 73 7.83 -1.00 17.12
C PHE A 73 9.31 -0.76 17.43
N ASP A 74 9.56 0.08 18.44
CA ASP A 74 10.89 0.49 18.93
C ASP A 74 11.75 1.28 17.94
N LYS A 75 11.20 1.66 16.78
CA LYS A 75 11.85 2.54 15.79
C LYS A 75 11.22 3.92 15.75
N ALA A 76 12.05 4.94 15.59
CA ALA A 76 11.63 6.32 15.40
C ALA A 76 11.99 6.77 13.97
N TYR A 77 11.04 7.40 13.29
CA TYR A 77 11.17 7.90 11.94
C TYR A 77 10.87 9.39 11.92
N LYS A 78 11.74 10.20 11.31
CA LYS A 78 11.60 11.66 11.16
C LYS A 78 11.24 12.04 9.73
N ASN A 79 10.78 13.27 9.50
CA ASN A 79 10.40 13.81 8.19
C ASN A 79 9.26 13.01 7.53
N ILE A 80 8.23 12.73 8.30
CA ILE A 80 7.11 11.90 7.88
C ILE A 80 6.18 12.64 6.91
N THR A 81 5.63 11.91 5.95
CA THR A 81 4.56 12.36 5.07
C THR A 81 3.48 11.30 5.02
N TYR A 82 2.22 11.74 5.03
CA TYR A 82 1.03 10.88 4.98
C TYR A 82 0.31 11.06 3.65
N LYS A 83 -0.16 9.95 3.08
CA LYS A 83 -1.07 9.96 1.92
C LYS A 83 -2.23 9.01 2.19
N ALA A 84 -3.42 9.58 2.34
CA ALA A 84 -4.65 8.81 2.46
C ALA A 84 -5.24 8.48 1.08
N LYS A 85 -5.86 7.30 0.97
CA LYS A 85 -6.69 6.88 -0.16
C LYS A 85 -7.89 6.10 0.37
N LEU A 86 -9.04 6.29 -0.26
CA LEU A 86 -10.23 5.47 -0.03
C LEU A 86 -10.23 4.32 -1.04
N VAL A 87 -10.41 3.09 -0.57
CA VAL A 87 -10.37 1.88 -1.40
C VAL A 87 -11.49 0.93 -1.04
N TYR A 88 -11.86 0.06 -1.97
CA TYR A 88 -12.82 -1.01 -1.71
C TYR A 88 -12.21 -2.01 -0.69
N GLY A 89 -12.83 -2.11 0.48
CA GLY A 89 -12.27 -2.74 1.67
C GLY A 89 -11.96 -4.21 1.49
N GLU A 90 -12.98 -4.99 1.13
CA GLU A 90 -12.88 -6.43 0.85
C GLU A 90 -11.73 -6.77 -0.11
N GLN A 91 -11.68 -6.12 -1.28
CA GLN A 91 -10.62 -6.37 -2.26
C GLN A 91 -9.24 -5.93 -1.76
N TYR A 92 -9.15 -4.79 -1.07
CA TYR A 92 -7.87 -4.32 -0.57
C TYR A 92 -7.32 -5.24 0.51
N ILE A 93 -8.14 -5.61 1.50
CA ILE A 93 -7.77 -6.45 2.63
C ILE A 93 -7.37 -7.84 2.12
N TYR A 94 -8.22 -8.48 1.30
CA TYR A 94 -7.92 -9.80 0.74
C TYR A 94 -6.60 -9.82 -0.04
N ASN A 95 -6.34 -8.80 -0.87
CA ASN A 95 -5.08 -8.70 -1.61
C ASN A 95 -3.85 -8.46 -0.72
N THR A 96 -4.07 -7.92 0.49
CA THR A 96 -3.01 -7.55 1.42
C THR A 96 -2.65 -8.69 2.37
N ILE A 97 -3.64 -9.40 2.93
CA ILE A 97 -3.42 -10.45 3.94
C ILE A 97 -3.94 -11.84 3.54
N GLY A 98 -4.55 -12.00 2.36
CA GLY A 98 -4.98 -13.31 1.84
C GLY A 98 -6.32 -13.83 2.39
N PHE A 99 -6.92 -13.17 3.37
CA PHE A 99 -8.26 -13.46 3.89
C PHE A 99 -8.99 -12.18 4.34
N ILE A 100 -10.27 -12.28 4.65
CA ILE A 100 -11.08 -11.16 5.14
C ILE A 100 -11.54 -11.49 6.56
N PRO A 101 -11.06 -10.77 7.59
CA PRO A 101 -11.54 -10.94 8.96
C PRO A 101 -13.04 -10.68 9.05
N ASP A 102 -13.75 -11.45 9.88
CA ASP A 102 -15.23 -11.36 9.99
C ASP A 102 -15.73 -9.95 10.28
N TYR A 103 -15.01 -9.21 11.13
CA TYR A 103 -15.35 -7.84 11.50
C TYR A 103 -15.16 -6.80 10.37
N LEU A 104 -14.57 -7.19 9.24
CA LEU A 104 -14.35 -6.35 8.06
C LEU A 104 -15.16 -6.79 6.83
N LYS A 105 -15.93 -7.89 6.92
CA LYS A 105 -16.70 -8.43 5.79
C LYS A 105 -17.76 -7.46 5.26
N ASP A 106 -18.36 -6.67 6.15
CA ASP A 106 -19.40 -5.69 5.79
C ASP A 106 -18.82 -4.31 5.42
N THR A 107 -17.49 -4.13 5.51
CA THR A 107 -16.83 -2.85 5.25
C THR A 107 -16.63 -2.63 3.76
N LYS A 108 -17.52 -1.82 3.15
CA LYS A 108 -17.45 -1.50 1.72
C LYS A 108 -16.17 -0.77 1.34
N GLU A 109 -15.81 0.27 2.10
CA GLU A 109 -14.65 1.10 1.82
C GLU A 109 -13.83 1.28 3.10
N VAL A 110 -12.51 1.27 2.94
CA VAL A 110 -11.57 1.55 4.02
C VAL A 110 -10.64 2.67 3.59
N GLU A 111 -10.27 3.50 4.54
CA GLU A 111 -9.21 4.47 4.34
C GLU A 111 -7.87 3.80 4.59
N VAL A 112 -6.94 3.95 3.65
CA VAL A 112 -5.58 3.46 3.77
C VAL A 112 -4.65 4.65 3.77
N VAL A 113 -3.85 4.76 4.82
CA VAL A 113 -2.87 5.81 4.98
C VAL A 113 -1.48 5.23 4.75
N THR A 114 -0.85 5.67 3.66
CA THR A 114 0.56 5.38 3.39
C THR A 114 1.42 6.37 4.16
N ILE A 115 2.40 5.85 4.89
CA ILE A 115 3.41 6.60 5.65
C ILE A 115 4.74 6.48 4.92
N SER A 116 5.38 7.62 4.68
CA SER A 116 6.69 7.69 4.04
C SER A 116 7.61 8.65 4.80
N SER A 117 8.92 8.44 4.71
CA SER A 117 9.95 9.40 5.14
C SER A 117 10.87 9.70 3.98
N LYS A 118 11.08 10.99 3.66
CA LYS A 118 11.95 11.43 2.54
C LYS A 118 11.69 10.68 1.21
N ASN A 119 10.42 10.46 0.88
CA ASN A 119 9.94 9.67 -0.27
C ASN A 119 10.17 8.15 -0.21
N THR A 120 10.79 7.62 0.84
CA THR A 120 10.86 6.18 1.07
C THR A 120 9.60 5.71 1.78
N TYR A 121 8.98 4.66 1.26
CA TYR A 121 7.85 3.99 1.87
C TYR A 121 8.24 3.38 3.23
N LEU A 122 7.41 3.58 4.26
CA LEU A 122 7.60 2.98 5.58
C LEU A 122 6.54 1.92 5.88
N LYS A 123 5.26 2.28 5.74
CA LYS A 123 4.14 1.43 6.12
C LYS A 123 2.82 1.89 5.49
N GLU A 124 1.90 0.96 5.26
CA GLU A 124 0.47 1.27 5.08
C GLU A 124 -0.28 0.93 6.37
N VAL A 125 -1.19 1.83 6.75
CA VAL A 125 -2.09 1.65 7.90
C VAL A 125 -3.52 1.68 7.39
N ILE A 126 -4.31 0.67 7.74
CA ILE A 126 -5.72 0.59 7.36
C ILE A 126 -6.53 1.16 8.51
N VAL A 127 -7.31 2.21 8.25
CA VAL A 127 -8.20 2.81 9.24
C VAL A 127 -9.55 2.11 9.19
N ILE A 128 -10.04 1.72 10.35
CA ILE A 128 -11.33 1.06 10.55
C ILE A 128 -12.10 1.76 11.67
N ASP A 129 -13.41 1.53 11.77
CA ASP A 129 -14.31 2.33 12.64
C ASP A 129 -13.84 2.50 14.09
N LYS A 130 -13.20 1.48 14.67
CA LYS A 130 -12.79 1.46 16.09
C LYS A 130 -11.28 1.47 16.31
N GLY A 131 -10.48 1.51 15.26
CA GLY A 131 -9.05 1.31 15.40
C GLY A 131 -8.28 1.43 14.09
N ILE A 132 -7.05 0.94 14.11
CA ILE A 132 -6.22 0.80 12.93
C ILE A 132 -5.66 -0.60 12.84
N LEU A 133 -5.37 -1.03 11.61
CA LEU A 133 -4.68 -2.27 11.33
C LEU A 133 -3.30 -1.98 10.74
N VAL A 134 -2.29 -2.64 11.27
CA VAL A 134 -0.89 -2.53 10.83
C VAL A 134 -0.34 -3.93 10.64
N ILE A 135 0.36 -4.15 9.53
CA ILE A 135 1.05 -5.42 9.28
C ILE A 135 2.52 -5.27 9.66
N GLN A 136 2.99 -6.17 10.52
CA GLN A 136 4.37 -6.24 10.98
C GLN A 136 4.79 -7.71 11.03
N ASP A 137 5.84 -8.07 10.29
CA ASP A 137 6.44 -9.42 10.28
C ASP A 137 5.41 -10.56 10.14
N ASP A 138 4.56 -10.47 9.12
CA ASP A 138 3.47 -11.43 8.83
C ASP A 138 2.39 -11.55 9.93
N VAL A 139 2.31 -10.55 10.82
CA VAL A 139 1.24 -10.42 11.81
C VAL A 139 0.39 -9.21 11.49
N LEU A 140 -0.93 -9.42 11.45
CA LEU A 140 -1.90 -8.34 11.42
C LEU A 140 -2.18 -7.87 12.85
N LEU A 141 -1.76 -6.66 13.18
CA LEU A 141 -1.96 -6.03 14.48
C LEU A 141 -3.20 -5.14 14.44
N TYR A 142 -4.07 -5.28 15.43
CA TYR A 142 -5.15 -4.35 15.71
C TYR A 142 -4.74 -3.42 16.84
N LEU A 143 -4.79 -2.11 16.56
CA LEU A 143 -4.44 -1.09 17.52
C LEU A 143 -5.63 -0.19 17.83
N GLU A 144 -5.77 0.15 19.10
CA GLU A 144 -6.76 1.11 19.59
C GLU A 144 -6.08 2.39 20.03
N LYS A 145 -6.78 3.51 19.83
CA LYS A 145 -6.29 4.81 20.23
C LYS A 145 -6.33 4.93 21.75
N ILE A 146 -5.22 5.35 22.34
CA ILE A 146 -5.08 5.56 23.80
C ILE A 146 -4.87 7.02 24.17
N ASP A 147 -4.40 7.85 23.23
CA ASP A 147 -4.24 9.29 23.42
C ASP A 147 -4.37 10.01 22.07
N ASP A 148 -4.96 11.21 22.07
CA ASP A 148 -5.01 12.08 20.88
C ASP A 148 -3.70 12.83 20.66
N LYS A 149 -2.87 12.95 21.70
CA LYS A 149 -1.58 13.61 21.63
C LYS A 149 -0.48 12.59 21.32
N PRO A 150 0.37 12.84 20.32
CA PRO A 150 1.56 12.01 20.10
C PRO A 150 2.46 12.01 21.35
N MET A 151 3.28 10.96 21.50
CA MET A 151 4.29 10.94 22.56
C MET A 151 5.27 12.10 22.39
N GLU A 152 5.57 12.78 23.49
CA GLU A 152 6.60 13.81 23.56
C GLU A 152 7.96 13.19 23.91
N ASN A 153 9.05 13.71 23.35
CA ASN A 153 10.43 13.30 23.66
C ASN A 153 10.70 11.80 23.44
N ILE A 154 10.46 11.30 22.23
CA ILE A 154 10.92 9.97 21.82
C ILE A 154 12.45 9.97 21.90
N ASN A 155 13.00 9.44 22.98
CA ASN A 155 14.46 9.43 23.24
C ASN A 155 15.18 8.72 22.08
N GLU A 156 16.14 9.41 21.46
CA GLU A 156 17.02 8.94 20.36
C GLU A 156 17.89 7.71 20.71
N LYS A 157 17.69 7.07 21.87
CA LYS A 157 18.59 6.03 22.39
C LYS A 157 18.20 4.58 22.03
N THR A 158 17.04 4.34 21.42
CA THR A 158 16.62 2.98 21.03
C THR A 158 16.26 2.79 19.56
N GLY A 159 16.15 3.87 18.77
CA GLY A 159 16.10 3.76 17.31
C GLY A 159 17.43 4.23 16.77
N ALA A 160 18.12 3.39 15.99
CA ALA A 160 19.03 3.94 15.00
C ALA A 160 18.26 5.06 14.26
N ASP A 161 18.87 6.22 14.08
CA ASP A 161 18.48 7.16 13.03
C ASP A 161 18.67 6.39 11.69
N GLU A 162 17.81 5.41 11.44
CA GLU A 162 17.48 4.95 10.11
C GLU A 162 16.71 6.14 9.53
N THR A 163 17.43 7.22 9.21
CA THR A 163 17.14 7.93 7.98
C THR A 163 16.98 6.81 6.99
N ALA A 164 15.74 6.54 6.57
CA ALA A 164 15.42 5.48 5.63
C ALA A 164 16.53 5.54 4.60
N ASP A 165 17.44 4.56 4.68
CA ASP A 165 18.72 4.69 3.99
C ASP A 165 18.30 5.02 2.57
N SER A 166 18.87 6.07 1.99
CA SER A 166 18.41 6.53 0.69
C SER A 166 18.86 5.48 -0.32
N GLU A 167 18.26 4.31 -0.28
CA GLU A 167 18.11 3.41 -1.40
C GLU A 167 17.47 4.29 -2.45
N LYS A 168 18.35 4.84 -3.29
CA LYS A 168 18.00 5.52 -4.52
C LYS A 168 16.89 4.70 -5.13
N ILE A 169 15.67 5.24 -5.08
CA ILE A 169 14.52 4.62 -5.71
C ILE A 169 14.88 4.55 -7.18
N SER A 170 15.29 3.37 -7.62
CA SER A 170 15.65 3.14 -8.99
C SER A 170 14.35 2.86 -9.72
N ASN A 171 13.88 3.84 -10.48
CA ASN A 171 12.80 3.60 -11.43
C ASN A 171 13.33 2.64 -12.50
N GLY A 172 12.51 1.68 -12.89
CA GLY A 172 12.92 0.68 -13.85
C GLY A 172 11.77 -0.10 -14.44
N VAL A 173 12.12 -0.97 -15.38
CA VAL A 173 11.19 -1.83 -16.11
C VAL A 173 11.56 -3.28 -15.82
N LEU A 174 10.56 -4.08 -15.48
CA LEU A 174 10.65 -5.54 -15.45
C LEU A 174 10.22 -6.09 -16.81
N ILE A 175 11.07 -6.91 -17.40
CA ILE A 175 10.83 -7.55 -18.69
C ILE A 175 10.89 -9.06 -18.51
N GLY A 176 9.77 -9.75 -18.77
CA GLY A 176 9.77 -11.20 -18.92
C GLY A 176 10.28 -11.59 -20.31
N ILE A 177 11.28 -12.47 -20.35
CA ILE A 177 11.89 -12.98 -21.58
C ILE A 177 11.56 -14.47 -21.68
N LYS A 178 11.11 -14.88 -22.87
CA LYS A 178 10.90 -16.27 -23.27
C LYS A 178 11.95 -16.63 -24.31
N ASP A 179 12.83 -17.56 -23.97
CA ASP A 179 13.86 -18.07 -24.85
C ASP A 179 13.49 -19.48 -25.30
N LYS A 180 13.70 -19.78 -26.59
CA LYS A 180 13.49 -21.13 -27.14
C LYS A 180 14.79 -21.92 -27.04
N THR A 181 14.70 -23.13 -26.50
CA THR A 181 15.80 -24.10 -26.40
C THR A 181 15.46 -25.38 -27.15
N ASP A 182 16.43 -26.28 -27.31
CA ASP A 182 16.21 -27.59 -27.94
C ASP A 182 15.21 -28.47 -27.15
N GLU A 183 15.10 -28.24 -25.84
CA GLU A 183 14.23 -28.97 -24.92
C GLU A 183 12.88 -28.25 -24.66
N GLY A 184 12.68 -27.06 -25.21
CA GLY A 184 11.42 -26.32 -25.06
C GLY A 184 11.59 -24.81 -24.94
N PHE A 185 11.03 -24.22 -23.87
CA PHE A 185 11.14 -22.79 -23.59
C PHE A 185 11.68 -22.58 -22.18
N THR A 186 12.63 -21.66 -22.04
CA THR A 186 13.09 -21.15 -20.76
C THR A 186 12.60 -19.74 -20.57
N TYR A 187 12.35 -19.36 -19.31
CA TYR A 187 11.83 -18.05 -18.98
C TYR A 187 12.69 -17.38 -17.93
N LYS A 188 12.88 -16.07 -18.08
CA LYS A 188 13.68 -15.25 -17.17
C LYS A 188 13.12 -13.85 -17.07
N THR A 189 13.43 -13.13 -16.00
CA THR A 189 13.07 -11.73 -15.84
C THR A 189 14.32 -10.87 -15.79
N LEU A 190 14.33 -9.83 -16.64
CA LEU A 190 15.32 -8.77 -16.66
C LEU A 190 14.75 -7.54 -15.97
N TRP A 191 15.40 -7.09 -14.91
CA TRP A 191 15.18 -5.77 -14.32
C TRP A 191 16.15 -4.78 -14.96
N ILE A 192 15.63 -3.71 -15.56
CA ILE A 192 16.42 -2.60 -16.08
C ILE A 192 16.06 -1.35 -15.28
N ALA A 193 17.01 -0.79 -14.55
CA ALA A 193 16.80 0.35 -13.68
C ALA A 193 17.70 1.54 -14.05
N TYR A 194 17.22 2.74 -13.72
CA TYR A 194 17.96 3.98 -13.82
C TYR A 194 17.99 4.68 -12.45
N ASP A 195 19.19 4.99 -11.96
CA ASP A 195 19.39 5.61 -10.64
C ASP A 195 19.60 7.14 -10.70
N GLY A 196 19.24 7.77 -11.82
CA GLY A 196 19.53 9.19 -12.08
C GLY A 196 20.92 9.47 -12.64
N LYS A 197 21.80 8.46 -12.77
CA LYS A 197 23.15 8.62 -13.36
C LYS A 197 23.47 7.53 -14.37
N LYS A 198 23.18 6.27 -14.07
CA LYS A 198 23.49 5.12 -14.91
C LYS A 198 22.30 4.18 -15.04
N ILE A 199 22.21 3.55 -16.21
CA ILE A 199 21.33 2.40 -16.42
C ILE A 199 22.09 1.16 -15.93
N TYR A 200 21.42 0.29 -15.19
CA TYR A 200 21.94 -1.02 -14.82
C TYR A 200 20.87 -2.07 -14.97
N SER A 201 21.29 -3.33 -15.15
CA SER A 201 20.38 -4.45 -15.28
C SER A 201 20.74 -5.61 -14.37
N LYS A 202 19.73 -6.37 -13.96
CA LYS A 202 19.86 -7.63 -13.22
C LYS A 202 18.90 -8.65 -13.81
N GLU A 203 19.32 -9.91 -13.87
CA GLU A 203 18.52 -11.01 -14.43
C GLU A 203 18.26 -12.06 -13.34
N VAL A 204 17.06 -12.65 -13.37
CA VAL A 204 16.70 -13.84 -12.57
C VAL A 204 16.17 -14.96 -13.47
N PRO A 205 16.48 -16.24 -13.17
CA PRO A 205 16.18 -17.38 -14.05
C PRO A 205 14.75 -17.91 -13.90
N PHE A 206 13.78 -16.99 -13.73
CA PHE A 206 12.36 -17.28 -13.61
C PHE A 206 11.56 -16.01 -13.93
N LEU A 207 10.26 -16.16 -14.14
CA LEU A 207 9.39 -15.01 -14.33
C LEU A 207 9.00 -14.40 -12.98
N LEU A 208 9.12 -13.08 -12.89
CA LEU A 208 8.53 -12.28 -11.84
C LEU A 208 7.20 -11.69 -12.34
N LEU A 209 6.13 -11.93 -11.59
CA LEU A 209 4.84 -11.28 -11.80
C LEU A 209 4.64 -10.21 -10.71
N PRO A 210 4.62 -8.92 -11.07
CA PRO A 210 4.37 -7.85 -10.12
C PRO A 210 3.01 -7.97 -9.45
N ARG A 211 2.96 -7.63 -8.16
CA ARG A 211 1.74 -7.45 -7.38
C ARG A 211 1.76 -6.11 -6.68
N LYS A 212 0.59 -5.71 -6.19
CA LYS A 212 0.45 -4.53 -5.33
C LYS A 212 1.42 -4.52 -4.14
N ASN A 213 1.67 -5.69 -3.54
CA ASN A 213 2.48 -5.85 -2.33
C ASN A 213 3.65 -6.83 -2.50
N GLY A 214 4.28 -6.91 -3.68
CA GLY A 214 5.46 -7.76 -3.89
C GLY A 214 5.50 -8.44 -5.27
N PHE A 215 6.08 -9.63 -5.33
CA PHE A 215 6.23 -10.40 -6.57
C PHE A 215 5.87 -11.87 -6.37
N PHE A 216 5.28 -12.48 -7.39
CA PHE A 216 5.29 -13.93 -7.54
C PHE A 216 6.46 -14.36 -8.42
N LYS A 217 7.17 -15.40 -7.99
CA LYS A 217 7.95 -16.28 -8.86
C LYS A 217 6.98 -17.20 -9.59
N VAL A 218 7.02 -17.18 -10.91
CA VAL A 218 6.30 -18.15 -11.74
C VAL A 218 7.29 -19.20 -12.23
N SER A 219 7.01 -20.46 -11.92
CA SER A 219 7.77 -21.62 -12.40
C SER A 219 6.88 -22.48 -13.29
N ILE A 220 7.45 -23.09 -14.31
CA ILE A 220 6.71 -23.99 -15.23
C ILE A 220 7.41 -25.34 -15.21
N HIS A 221 6.68 -26.37 -14.81
CA HIS A 221 7.12 -27.75 -14.81
C HIS A 221 6.37 -28.52 -15.88
N ARG A 222 7.08 -28.94 -16.92
CA ARG A 222 6.53 -29.74 -18.02
C ARG A 222 6.75 -31.22 -17.73
N GLU A 223 5.67 -31.98 -17.73
CA GLU A 223 5.66 -33.43 -17.59
C GLU A 223 5.16 -34.07 -18.88
N TYR A 224 5.77 -35.18 -19.29
CA TYR A 224 5.30 -35.99 -20.41
C TYR A 224 4.56 -37.22 -19.88
N ILE A 225 3.25 -37.25 -20.06
CA ILE A 225 2.36 -38.30 -19.53
C ILE A 225 1.44 -38.77 -20.65
N GLU A 226 1.37 -40.08 -20.86
CA GLU A 226 0.43 -40.72 -21.81
C GLU A 226 0.40 -40.06 -23.19
N ASN A 227 1.60 -39.85 -23.77
CA ASN A 227 1.77 -39.27 -25.10
C ASN A 227 1.37 -37.77 -25.23
N ASN A 228 1.16 -37.08 -24.12
CA ASN A 228 0.82 -35.66 -24.06
C ASN A 228 1.81 -34.89 -23.17
N TYR A 229 2.00 -33.61 -23.48
CA TYR A 229 2.71 -32.67 -22.60
C TYR A 229 1.73 -32.01 -21.65
N LYS A 230 2.03 -32.03 -20.36
CA LYS A 230 1.29 -31.33 -19.31
C LYS A 230 2.19 -30.27 -18.70
N ASP A 231 1.77 -29.02 -18.77
CA ASP A 231 2.47 -27.90 -18.12
C ASP A 231 1.79 -27.59 -16.78
N ASN A 232 2.52 -27.78 -15.68
CA ASN A 232 2.12 -27.34 -14.36
C ASN A 232 2.75 -25.95 -14.12
N ILE A 233 1.91 -24.92 -13.95
CA ILE A 233 2.36 -23.55 -13.68
C ILE A 233 2.20 -23.30 -12.18
N GLU A 234 3.32 -23.01 -11.52
CA GLU A 234 3.37 -22.74 -10.08
C GLU A 234 3.67 -21.28 -9.81
N PHE A 235 2.92 -20.70 -8.87
CA PHE A 235 3.10 -19.33 -8.38
C PHE A 235 3.57 -19.36 -6.94
N VAL A 236 4.80 -18.92 -6.68
CA VAL A 236 5.43 -18.87 -5.36
C VAL A 236 5.69 -17.42 -4.98
N PHE A 237 5.35 -17.00 -3.76
CA PHE A 237 5.60 -15.64 -3.29
C PHE A 237 7.07 -15.44 -2.92
N LEU A 238 7.64 -14.27 -3.25
CA LEU A 238 9.05 -13.98 -3.02
C LEU A 238 9.34 -13.00 -1.87
N SER A 239 8.34 -12.28 -1.38
CA SER A 239 8.41 -11.60 -0.07
C SER A 239 8.10 -12.62 1.03
N GLY A 240 8.44 -12.32 2.30
CA GLY A 240 8.34 -13.21 3.47
C GLY A 240 7.24 -14.28 3.40
N ASN A 241 7.62 -15.51 3.78
CA ASN A 241 6.89 -16.76 3.64
C ASN A 241 5.38 -16.58 3.38
N PRO A 242 4.88 -16.89 2.17
CA PRO A 242 3.45 -17.02 2.00
C PRO A 242 3.00 -18.16 2.90
N SER A 243 2.09 -17.88 3.83
CA SER A 243 1.26 -18.91 4.45
C SER A 243 0.80 -19.86 3.35
N GLU A 244 1.16 -21.14 3.46
CA GLU A 244 0.58 -22.20 2.66
C GLU A 244 -0.92 -22.24 2.94
N LYS A 245 -1.69 -21.47 2.18
CA LYS A 245 -3.10 -21.69 1.85
C LYS A 245 -3.46 -20.72 0.73
N GLN A 246 -3.01 -21.05 -0.48
CA GLN A 246 -3.88 -20.75 -1.61
C GLN A 246 -5.17 -21.53 -1.34
N ALA A 247 -6.31 -20.83 -1.26
CA ALA A 247 -7.60 -21.50 -1.30
C ALA A 247 -7.55 -22.53 -2.43
N ASP A 248 -7.97 -23.76 -2.18
CA ASP A 248 -8.07 -24.81 -3.21
C ASP A 248 -8.63 -24.14 -4.46
N LEU A 249 -7.75 -23.85 -5.43
CA LEU A 249 -8.16 -23.38 -6.73
C LEU A 249 -9.04 -24.51 -7.19
N LYS A 250 -10.36 -24.26 -7.34
CA LYS A 250 -11.27 -25.24 -7.91
C LYS A 250 -10.63 -25.65 -9.22
N VAL A 251 -9.99 -26.82 -9.20
CA VAL A 251 -9.45 -27.44 -10.39
C VAL A 251 -10.68 -27.66 -11.23
N SER A 252 -10.84 -26.81 -12.25
CA SER A 252 -11.86 -27.03 -13.25
C SER A 252 -11.56 -28.42 -13.82
N LYS A 253 -12.41 -29.39 -13.48
CA LYS A 253 -12.44 -30.71 -14.10
C LYS A 253 -13.08 -30.63 -15.50
N GLU A 254 -12.99 -29.49 -16.17
CA GLU A 254 -13.27 -29.47 -17.58
C GLU A 254 -12.16 -30.25 -18.29
N PRO A 255 -12.50 -31.20 -19.17
CA PRO A 255 -11.51 -31.90 -19.94
C PRO A 255 -10.66 -30.86 -20.68
N ASN A 256 -9.36 -30.84 -20.39
CA ASN A 256 -8.39 -30.01 -21.08
C ASN A 256 -8.52 -30.30 -22.57
N ILE A 257 -9.15 -29.39 -23.30
CA ILE A 257 -9.04 -29.34 -24.75
C ILE A 257 -7.57 -29.03 -25.00
N ASN A 258 -6.89 -29.89 -25.77
CA ASN A 258 -5.49 -29.76 -26.19
C ASN A 258 -5.20 -28.37 -26.76
N ALA A 259 -4.87 -27.42 -25.88
CA ALA A 259 -4.47 -26.08 -26.22
C ALA A 259 -3.13 -25.84 -25.55
N SER A 260 -2.08 -25.71 -26.37
CA SER A 260 -0.80 -25.16 -25.94
C SER A 260 -1.07 -23.79 -25.33
N LYS A 261 -0.93 -23.66 -24.00
CA LYS A 261 -1.07 -22.38 -23.31
C LYS A 261 0.29 -21.75 -23.18
N GLU A 262 0.58 -20.86 -24.12
CA GLU A 262 1.82 -20.09 -24.11
C GLU A 262 1.60 -18.75 -23.42
N ILE A 263 2.46 -18.43 -22.44
CA ILE A 263 2.54 -17.06 -21.91
C ILE A 263 3.27 -16.23 -22.95
N ASN A 264 2.51 -15.49 -23.74
CA ASN A 264 3.05 -14.64 -24.81
C ASN A 264 3.53 -13.28 -24.30
N PHE A 265 2.98 -12.80 -23.20
CA PHE A 265 3.30 -11.48 -22.65
C PHE A 265 2.92 -11.41 -21.17
N ILE A 266 3.79 -10.79 -20.37
CA ILE A 266 3.48 -10.31 -19.03
C ILE A 266 3.85 -8.82 -19.03
N GLY A 267 2.84 -7.96 -18.95
CA GLY A 267 2.99 -6.51 -18.88
C GLY A 267 2.62 -5.97 -17.50
N ASN A 268 3.11 -4.77 -17.21
CA ASN A 268 2.62 -3.95 -16.09
C ASN A 268 1.18 -3.49 -16.32
#